data_AF-A0A3A9YPP7-F1
#
_entry.id   AF-A0A3A9YPP7-F1
#
_cell.length_a   1.000
_cell.length_b   1.000
_cell.length_c   1.000
_cell.angle_alpha   90.00
_cell.angle_beta   90.00
_cell.angle_gamma   90.00
#
_symmetry.space_group_name_H-M   'P 1'
#
loop_
_entity.id
_entity.type
_entity.pdbx_description
1 polymer ?
#
loop_
_entity_poly.entity_id
_entity_poly.type
_entity_poly.pdbx_seq_one_letter_code
_entity_poly.pdbx_strand_id
1 'polypeptide(L)'
;MLLWRGGWPRRGKAAATALSMLWVLAAFAALPLGGGGAASAGDPAAGPEGDGGRAAADLAVPDLTGRSLAGARDAAVAAHYAATSHDASDGNAGQGMEGDWTVCFQTPAAGTRAPAGTAIDLAVVREGLPCPAADGAAIPYLEVPEVLGRTFARAAEALEGVGLDRVVAAGAYADVPLPAAYGDWIVCFQDPEPGTEVRDPRTTARLSLVGPGLACPAEEFTMLRPAPEDEGAQEGAPGAGGGSGGDEETAGGSSGTWGASGGSRTGSGGSGGDWASGGSWGSVDSGGPGEGGSWGWDGSGGSWGGEDGGGEEGEVYYRDCDAVRAAGQAPLHWGDPGYRRGLDRDGDGTACEF
;
A
#
# COMPACT_ATOMS: atom_id res chain seq x y z
N MET A 1 -16.75 12.85 31.41
CA MET A 1 -15.43 13.50 31.19
C MET A 1 -14.61 12.54 30.32
N LEU A 2 -14.94 12.25 29.06
CA LEU A 2 -14.75 13.10 27.87
C LEU A 2 -13.82 14.29 28.12
N LEU A 3 -12.52 14.05 28.01
CA LEU A 3 -11.44 14.97 27.62
C LEU A 3 -10.12 14.25 27.91
N TRP A 4 -9.53 13.61 26.91
CA TRP A 4 -8.07 13.56 26.71
C TRP A 4 -7.75 12.93 25.35
N ARG A 5 -8.07 13.68 24.29
CA ARG A 5 -7.33 13.65 23.03
C ARG A 5 -6.62 15.00 22.94
N GLY A 6 -5.31 15.01 23.12
CA GLY A 6 -4.49 16.22 23.01
C GLY A 6 -3.01 15.88 23.12
N GLY A 7 -2.26 16.08 22.03
CA GLY A 7 -0.81 15.90 21.98
C GLY A 7 -0.12 16.92 22.87
N TRP A 8 0.73 16.44 23.78
CA TRP A 8 1.54 17.31 24.62
C TRP A 8 3.02 16.88 24.61
N PRO A 9 3.96 17.79 24.28
CA PRO A 9 5.38 17.48 24.28
C PRO A 9 5.93 17.27 25.69
N ARG A 10 6.93 16.38 25.79
CA ARG A 10 7.44 15.76 27.03
C ARG A 10 7.99 16.70 28.12
N ARG A 11 8.06 18.02 27.90
CA ARG A 11 8.57 18.99 28.90
C ARG A 11 7.51 19.50 29.90
N GLY A 12 6.22 19.22 29.69
CA GLY A 12 5.15 19.62 30.62
C GLY A 12 4.87 18.65 31.78
N LYS A 13 5.39 17.42 31.74
CA LYS A 13 5.02 16.36 32.70
C LYS A 13 5.77 16.40 34.05
N ALA A 14 6.81 17.23 34.19
CA ALA A 14 7.61 17.28 35.42
C ALA A 14 7.14 18.33 36.46
N ALA A 15 6.16 19.18 36.15
CA ALA A 15 5.71 20.25 37.06
C ALA A 15 4.39 19.96 37.81
N ALA A 16 3.71 18.84 37.54
CA ALA A 16 2.37 18.56 38.05
C ALA A 16 2.30 17.56 39.22
N THR A 17 3.43 17.16 39.81
CA THR A 17 3.46 16.28 41.00
C THR A 17 3.57 17.02 42.33
N ALA A 18 3.76 18.34 42.34
CA ALA A 18 3.98 19.11 43.57
C ALA A 18 2.71 19.71 44.23
N LEU A 19 1.54 19.65 43.60
CA LEU A 19 0.31 20.29 44.13
C LEU A 19 -0.82 19.33 44.56
N SER A 20 -0.66 18.02 44.42
CA SER A 20 -1.68 17.05 44.85
C SER A 20 -1.49 16.51 46.29
N MET A 21 -0.32 16.72 46.90
CA MET A 21 -0.06 16.32 48.29
C MET A 21 -0.64 17.27 49.35
N LEU A 22 -1.23 18.41 48.96
CA LEU A 22 -1.77 19.39 49.92
C LEU A 22 -3.27 19.25 50.22
N TRP A 23 -3.97 18.23 49.69
CA TRP A 23 -5.41 18.04 49.92
C TRP A 23 -5.79 16.80 50.75
N VAL A 24 -4.81 16.02 51.22
CA VAL A 24 -5.06 14.82 52.05
C VAL A 24 -4.93 15.08 53.57
N LEU A 25 -4.46 16.26 54.00
CA LEU A 25 -4.29 16.61 55.43
C LEU A 25 -5.42 17.46 56.06
N ALA A 26 -6.60 17.53 55.44
CA ALA A 26 -7.73 18.33 55.97
C ALA A 26 -9.00 17.51 56.29
N ALA A 27 -8.86 16.22 56.64
CA ALA A 27 -10.01 15.34 56.92
C ALA A 27 -10.01 14.66 58.31
N PHE A 28 -9.19 15.12 59.27
CA PHE A 28 -9.07 14.46 60.59
C PHE A 28 -9.14 15.40 61.81
N ALA A 29 -10.03 16.40 61.79
CA ALA A 29 -10.36 17.14 63.00
C ALA A 29 -11.80 17.67 62.98
N ALA A 30 -12.75 16.87 63.45
CA ALA A 30 -13.88 17.29 64.30
C ALA A 30 -14.91 16.15 64.45
N LEU A 31 -14.85 15.43 65.58
CA LEU A 31 -16.04 14.79 66.14
C LEU A 31 -16.96 15.87 66.75
N PRO A 32 -18.27 15.60 66.82
CA PRO A 32 -18.89 15.71 68.13
C PRO A 32 -19.67 14.46 68.54
N LEU A 33 -19.64 14.24 69.86
CA LEU A 33 -20.46 13.29 70.60
C LEU A 33 -21.94 13.70 70.56
N GLY A 34 -22.83 12.71 70.51
CA GLY A 34 -24.17 12.88 71.07
C GLY A 34 -25.24 11.94 70.54
N GLY A 35 -25.86 11.19 71.46
CA GLY A 35 -27.28 10.81 71.36
C GLY A 35 -27.56 9.34 71.07
N GLY A 36 -27.93 8.59 72.13
CA GLY A 36 -28.32 7.18 72.05
C GLY A 36 -29.69 6.95 71.39
N GLY A 37 -29.88 5.71 70.95
CA GLY A 37 -31.13 5.15 70.45
C GLY A 37 -31.03 3.62 70.44
N ALA A 38 -32.06 2.98 70.97
CA ALA A 38 -32.05 1.62 71.47
C ALA A 38 -32.05 0.50 70.40
N ALA A 39 -31.61 -0.67 70.88
CA ALA A 39 -31.75 -2.04 70.39
C ALA A 39 -32.70 -2.34 69.23
N SER A 40 -32.21 -3.16 68.29
CA SER A 40 -32.89 -4.41 67.97
C SER A 40 -31.86 -5.45 67.52
N ALA A 41 -31.87 -6.60 68.20
CA ALA A 41 -31.11 -7.78 67.85
C ALA A 41 -31.69 -8.38 66.57
N GLY A 42 -30.87 -8.45 65.52
CA GLY A 42 -31.07 -9.33 64.37
C GLY A 42 -29.90 -10.30 64.31
N ASP A 43 -30.22 -11.60 64.24
CA ASP A 43 -29.30 -12.72 64.08
C ASP A 43 -28.10 -12.44 63.16
N PRO A 44 -26.88 -12.89 63.50
CA PRO A 44 -25.83 -13.04 62.51
C PRO A 44 -26.17 -14.27 61.66
N ALA A 45 -26.93 -14.07 60.59
CA ALA A 45 -26.90 -15.00 59.48
C ALA A 45 -25.48 -14.99 58.91
N ALA A 46 -24.87 -16.18 58.88
CA ALA A 46 -23.60 -16.45 58.24
C ALA A 46 -23.51 -15.69 56.91
N GLY A 47 -22.53 -14.80 56.79
CA GLY A 47 -22.14 -14.27 55.50
C GLY A 47 -21.77 -15.46 54.60
N PRO A 48 -22.09 -15.44 53.30
CA PRO A 48 -21.50 -16.40 52.40
C PRO A 48 -19.99 -16.22 52.53
N GLU A 49 -19.33 -17.28 52.99
CA GLU A 49 -17.90 -17.43 52.90
C GLU A 49 -17.55 -17.05 51.46
N GLY A 50 -16.83 -15.93 51.31
CA GLY A 50 -16.21 -15.62 50.04
C GLY A 50 -15.38 -16.86 49.71
N ASP A 51 -15.73 -17.54 48.62
CA ASP A 51 -14.85 -18.50 47.98
C ASP A 51 -13.55 -17.71 47.74
N GLY A 52 -12.59 -17.93 48.63
CA GLY A 52 -11.29 -17.33 48.58
C GLY A 52 -10.68 -17.87 47.31
N GLY A 53 -10.86 -17.09 46.24
CA GLY A 53 -10.59 -17.47 44.85
C GLY A 53 -9.33 -18.28 44.85
N ARG A 54 -9.48 -19.60 44.66
CA ARG A 54 -8.39 -20.55 44.71
C ARG A 54 -7.32 -19.98 43.80
N ALA A 55 -6.19 -19.56 44.38
CA ALA A 55 -5.11 -18.94 43.62
C ALA A 55 -4.86 -19.85 42.42
N ALA A 56 -5.18 -19.34 41.22
CA ALA A 56 -5.08 -20.12 40.00
C ALA A 56 -3.64 -20.65 39.96
N ALA A 57 -3.50 -21.97 39.87
CA ALA A 57 -2.18 -22.59 39.95
C ALA A 57 -1.31 -21.99 38.83
N ASP A 58 -0.09 -21.60 39.17
CA ASP A 58 0.83 -21.06 38.18
C ASP A 58 1.13 -22.13 37.13
N LEU A 59 0.83 -21.83 35.87
CA LEU A 59 1.19 -22.64 34.72
C LEU A 59 2.57 -22.19 34.20
N ALA A 60 3.22 -23.00 33.38
CA ALA A 60 4.44 -22.60 32.70
C ALA A 60 4.09 -21.81 31.43
N VAL A 61 4.67 -20.63 31.28
CA VAL A 61 4.50 -19.79 30.09
C VAL A 61 5.11 -20.49 28.86
N PRO A 62 4.38 -20.66 27.75
CA PRO A 62 4.90 -21.30 26.55
C PRO A 62 5.98 -20.46 25.86
N ASP A 63 6.84 -21.10 25.07
CA ASP A 63 7.73 -20.41 24.13
C ASP A 63 6.97 -20.11 22.83
N LEU A 64 6.80 -18.82 22.56
CA LEU A 64 6.08 -18.26 21.44
C LEU A 64 7.03 -17.52 20.48
N THR A 65 8.32 -17.46 20.79
CA THR A 65 9.31 -16.80 19.94
C THR A 65 9.46 -17.51 18.59
N GLY A 66 9.67 -16.75 17.52
CA GLY A 66 9.76 -17.24 16.14
C GLY A 66 8.44 -17.65 15.49
N ARG A 67 7.31 -17.60 16.20
CA ARG A 67 5.98 -17.86 15.63
C ARG A 67 5.41 -16.61 14.95
N SER A 68 4.44 -16.80 14.06
CA SER A 68 3.58 -15.69 13.61
C SER A 68 2.76 -15.16 14.79
N LEU A 69 2.44 -13.86 14.80
CA LEU A 69 1.67 -13.24 15.89
C LEU A 69 0.29 -13.91 16.04
N ALA A 70 -0.42 -14.17 14.94
CA ALA A 70 -1.67 -14.93 14.97
C ALA A 70 -1.49 -16.31 15.63
N GLY A 71 -0.50 -17.10 15.20
CA GLY A 71 -0.24 -18.43 15.77
C GLY A 71 0.25 -18.39 17.23
N ALA A 72 0.95 -17.34 17.62
CA ALA A 72 1.39 -17.11 18.99
C ALA A 72 0.21 -16.81 19.92
N ARG A 73 -0.76 -16.01 19.46
CA ARG A 73 -1.99 -15.71 20.21
C ARG A 73 -2.86 -16.93 20.39
N ASP A 74 -3.05 -17.73 19.33
CA ASP A 74 -3.78 -18.99 19.41
C ASP A 74 -3.12 -19.96 20.41
N ALA A 75 -1.78 -20.07 20.36
CA ALA A 75 -1.01 -20.90 21.29
C ALA A 75 -1.08 -20.39 22.74
N ALA A 76 -1.05 -19.07 22.97
CA ALA A 76 -1.22 -18.48 24.29
C ALA A 76 -2.60 -18.81 24.87
N VAL A 77 -3.67 -18.62 24.09
CA VAL A 77 -5.04 -18.94 24.51
C VAL A 77 -5.19 -20.43 24.81
N ALA A 78 -4.65 -21.31 23.97
CA ALA A 78 -4.64 -22.75 24.20
C ALA A 78 -3.90 -23.15 25.48
N ALA A 79 -2.89 -22.37 25.88
CA ALA A 79 -2.14 -22.53 27.13
C ALA A 79 -2.77 -21.78 28.33
N HIS A 80 -3.97 -21.24 28.18
CA HIS A 80 -4.68 -20.44 29.19
C HIS A 80 -4.01 -19.12 29.57
N TYR A 81 -3.35 -18.45 28.61
CA TYR A 81 -2.81 -17.11 28.75
C TYR A 81 -3.51 -16.13 27.81
N ALA A 82 -3.45 -14.83 28.15
CA ALA A 82 -3.77 -13.76 27.22
C ALA A 82 -2.50 -13.34 26.47
N ALA A 83 -2.63 -12.70 25.31
CA ALA A 83 -1.50 -12.17 24.56
C ALA A 83 -1.75 -10.71 24.17
N THR A 84 -0.79 -9.85 24.46
CA THR A 84 -0.69 -8.48 23.92
C THR A 84 0.50 -8.41 22.97
N SER A 85 0.57 -7.37 22.13
CA SER A 85 1.72 -7.20 21.27
C SER A 85 2.06 -5.74 20.99
N HIS A 86 3.33 -5.51 20.69
CA HIS A 86 3.89 -4.22 20.33
C HIS A 86 5.02 -4.39 19.29
N ASP A 87 5.42 -3.30 18.65
CA ASP A 87 6.55 -3.27 17.72
C ASP A 87 7.86 -3.46 18.49
N ALA A 88 8.63 -4.50 18.18
CA ALA A 88 9.90 -4.80 18.83
C ALA A 88 11.01 -3.80 18.50
N SER A 89 10.83 -2.96 17.48
CA SER A 89 11.83 -1.99 17.04
C SER A 89 11.84 -0.72 17.88
N ASP A 90 12.78 0.18 17.61
CA ASP A 90 12.79 1.55 18.12
C ASP A 90 11.68 2.44 17.53
N GLY A 91 10.87 1.88 16.63
CA GLY A 91 9.67 2.46 16.05
C GLY A 91 8.40 2.22 16.87
N ASN A 92 7.26 2.44 16.21
CA ASN A 92 5.93 2.17 16.76
C ASN A 92 4.96 1.83 15.61
N ALA A 93 5.32 0.83 14.81
CA ALA A 93 4.52 0.36 13.69
C ALA A 93 3.19 -0.23 14.17
N GLY A 94 2.10 0.14 13.47
CA GLY A 94 0.77 -0.38 13.76
C GLY A 94 0.61 -1.81 13.25
N GLN A 95 0.22 -2.74 14.13
CA GLN A 95 0.08 -4.18 13.84
C GLN A 95 -1.31 -4.53 13.28
N GLY A 96 -1.79 -3.77 12.30
CA GLY A 96 -3.19 -3.82 11.82
C GLY A 96 -3.64 -5.15 11.19
N MET A 97 -2.72 -6.01 10.77
CA MET A 97 -3.01 -7.38 10.30
C MET A 97 -2.18 -8.36 11.13
N GLU A 98 -2.81 -9.27 11.87
CA GLU A 98 -2.12 -10.15 12.84
C GLU A 98 -1.27 -11.27 12.21
N GLY A 99 -1.38 -11.46 10.89
CA GLY A 99 -0.65 -12.51 10.15
C GLY A 99 0.77 -12.10 9.76
N ASP A 100 1.00 -10.85 9.38
CA ASP A 100 2.24 -10.38 8.75
C ASP A 100 3.35 -10.05 9.76
N TRP A 101 3.34 -10.69 10.93
CA TRP A 101 4.24 -10.38 12.04
C TRP A 101 4.83 -11.64 12.66
N THR A 102 6.10 -11.56 13.05
CA THR A 102 6.84 -12.62 13.74
C THR A 102 7.21 -12.15 15.15
N VAL A 103 7.02 -13.02 16.15
CA VAL A 103 7.40 -12.77 17.55
C VAL A 103 8.92 -12.88 17.71
N CYS A 104 9.55 -11.77 18.10
CA CYS A 104 10.99 -11.74 18.43
C CYS A 104 11.25 -11.97 19.90
N PHE A 105 10.45 -11.35 20.76
CA PHE A 105 10.59 -11.45 22.20
C PHE A 105 9.24 -11.63 22.87
N GLN A 106 9.28 -12.20 24.07
CA GLN A 106 8.09 -12.34 24.90
C GLN A 106 8.41 -12.00 26.36
N THR A 107 7.42 -11.45 27.04
CA THR A 107 7.43 -11.26 28.49
C THR A 107 6.08 -11.70 29.06
N PRO A 108 6.02 -12.60 30.05
CA PRO A 108 7.14 -13.27 30.71
C PRO A 108 7.92 -14.23 29.80
N ALA A 109 9.17 -14.49 30.15
CA ALA A 109 10.02 -15.44 29.43
C ALA A 109 9.42 -16.86 29.46
N ALA A 110 9.67 -17.64 28.43
CA ALA A 110 9.25 -19.03 28.35
C ALA A 110 9.70 -19.83 29.59
N GLY A 111 8.84 -20.73 30.08
CA GLY A 111 9.07 -21.52 31.28
C GLY A 111 8.84 -20.76 32.61
N THR A 112 8.63 -19.44 32.59
CA THR A 112 8.22 -18.69 33.79
C THR A 112 6.93 -19.27 34.33
N ARG A 113 6.82 -19.41 35.66
CA ARG A 113 5.58 -19.82 36.33
C ARG A 113 4.72 -18.58 36.56
N ALA A 114 3.52 -18.57 35.99
CA ALA A 114 2.59 -17.45 36.12
C ALA A 114 1.14 -17.94 36.15
N PRO A 115 0.22 -17.21 36.83
CA PRO A 115 -1.19 -17.58 36.89
C PRO A 115 -1.82 -17.66 35.50
N ALA A 116 -2.79 -18.56 35.32
CA ALA A 116 -3.63 -18.57 34.13
C ALA A 116 -4.30 -17.19 33.93
N GLY A 117 -4.41 -16.76 32.67
CA GLY A 117 -4.91 -15.46 32.28
C GLY A 117 -3.89 -14.32 32.33
N THR A 118 -2.66 -14.58 32.79
CA THR A 118 -1.56 -13.60 32.69
C THR A 118 -1.38 -13.19 31.22
N ALA A 119 -1.23 -11.89 30.96
CA ALA A 119 -0.92 -11.40 29.63
C ALA A 119 0.55 -11.65 29.32
N ILE A 120 0.82 -12.34 28.22
CA ILE A 120 2.14 -12.43 27.60
C ILE A 120 2.23 -11.29 26.59
N ASP A 121 3.14 -10.37 26.84
CA ASP A 121 3.46 -9.30 25.92
C ASP A 121 4.46 -9.79 24.87
N LEU A 122 4.07 -9.67 23.60
CA LEU A 122 4.83 -10.15 22.44
C LEU A 122 5.40 -8.97 21.67
N ALA A 123 6.72 -8.84 21.69
CA ALA A 123 7.41 -7.88 20.84
C ALA A 123 7.57 -8.50 19.45
N VAL A 124 7.01 -7.85 18.43
CA VAL A 124 6.95 -8.39 17.06
C VAL A 124 7.63 -7.50 16.03
N VAL A 125 8.13 -8.12 14.96
CA VAL A 125 8.57 -7.45 13.72
C VAL A 125 7.72 -7.93 12.55
N ARG A 126 7.72 -7.20 11.44
CA ARG A 126 7.06 -7.67 10.21
C ARG A 126 7.72 -8.97 9.75
N GLU A 127 6.92 -9.92 9.28
CA GLU A 127 7.41 -11.20 8.77
C GLU A 127 8.48 -10.99 7.69
N GLY A 128 9.58 -11.73 7.76
CA GLY A 128 10.73 -11.59 6.86
C GLY A 128 11.80 -10.59 7.33
N LEU A 129 11.49 -9.70 8.27
CA LEU A 129 12.50 -8.83 8.89
C LEU A 129 13.27 -9.54 10.00
N PRO A 130 14.57 -9.24 10.17
CA PRO A 130 15.34 -9.77 11.29
C PRO A 130 14.87 -9.17 12.62
N CYS A 131 14.96 -9.96 13.68
CA CYS A 131 14.72 -9.46 15.02
C CYS A 131 15.82 -8.46 15.43
N PRO A 132 15.48 -7.36 16.11
CA PRO A 132 16.48 -6.45 16.66
C PRO A 132 17.28 -7.14 17.76
N ALA A 133 18.37 -6.51 18.23
CA ALA A 133 19.22 -7.12 19.27
C ALA A 133 18.51 -7.25 20.64
N ALA A 134 17.53 -6.39 20.88
CA ALA A 134 16.67 -6.38 22.04
C ALA A 134 15.35 -5.69 21.68
N ASP A 135 14.34 -5.88 22.51
CA ASP A 135 13.09 -5.14 22.44
C ASP A 135 13.32 -3.62 22.58
N GLY A 136 12.76 -2.85 21.65
CA GLY A 136 12.93 -1.40 21.51
C GLY A 136 14.23 -0.96 20.81
N ALA A 137 15.02 -1.90 20.25
CA ALA A 137 16.25 -1.58 19.52
C ALA A 137 16.01 -1.50 17.99
N ALA A 138 16.90 -0.82 17.27
CA ALA A 138 16.81 -0.73 15.82
C ALA A 138 16.92 -2.10 15.13
N ILE A 139 16.11 -2.31 14.10
CA ILE A 139 16.17 -3.52 13.26
C ILE A 139 17.45 -3.49 12.41
N PRO A 140 18.25 -4.56 12.38
CA PRO A 140 19.42 -4.66 11.52
C PRO A 140 18.99 -5.04 10.10
N TYR A 141 18.45 -4.08 9.34
CA TYR A 141 17.98 -4.33 7.97
C TYR A 141 19.08 -4.92 7.09
N LEU A 142 18.72 -5.90 6.27
CA LEU A 142 19.61 -6.44 5.25
C LEU A 142 19.68 -5.47 4.07
N GLU A 143 20.84 -5.40 3.42
CA GLU A 143 21.06 -4.56 2.25
C GLU A 143 20.89 -5.36 0.96
N VAL A 144 20.32 -4.71 -0.06
CA VAL A 144 20.17 -5.28 -1.40
C VAL A 144 21.55 -5.49 -2.03
N PRO A 145 21.93 -6.71 -2.42
CA PRO A 145 23.22 -6.97 -3.04
C PRO A 145 23.27 -6.50 -4.50
N GLU A 146 24.47 -6.18 -5.00
CA GLU A 146 24.69 -5.92 -6.43
C GLU A 146 24.62 -7.21 -7.25
N VAL A 147 23.73 -7.24 -8.23
CA VAL A 147 23.53 -8.38 -9.14
C VAL A 147 23.75 -8.07 -10.63
N LEU A 148 24.25 -6.87 -10.94
CA LEU A 148 24.58 -6.47 -12.31
C LEU A 148 25.59 -7.44 -12.94
N GLY A 149 25.38 -7.78 -14.21
CA GLY A 149 26.23 -8.71 -14.96
C GLY A 149 26.06 -10.19 -14.60
N ARG A 150 25.22 -10.54 -13.62
CA ARG A 150 24.86 -11.93 -13.32
C ARG A 150 23.74 -12.42 -14.23
N THR A 151 23.53 -13.74 -14.29
CA THR A 151 22.33 -14.31 -14.88
C THR A 151 21.11 -14.03 -14.00
N PHE A 152 19.92 -13.91 -14.59
CA PHE A 152 18.68 -13.70 -13.83
C PHE A 152 18.50 -14.75 -12.74
N ALA A 153 18.73 -16.03 -13.03
CA ALA A 153 18.56 -17.11 -12.04
C ALA A 153 19.44 -16.89 -10.78
N ARG A 154 20.72 -16.53 -10.95
CA ARG A 154 21.62 -16.26 -9.82
C ARG A 154 21.32 -14.94 -9.12
N ALA A 155 20.83 -13.96 -9.87
CA ALA A 155 20.44 -12.67 -9.34
C ALA A 155 19.20 -12.82 -8.45
N ALA A 156 18.19 -13.56 -8.91
CA ALA A 156 16.97 -13.84 -8.17
C ALA A 156 17.26 -14.55 -6.84
N GLU A 157 18.06 -15.62 -6.85
CA GLU A 157 18.47 -16.32 -5.62
C GLU A 157 19.16 -15.39 -4.61
N ALA A 158 20.01 -14.47 -5.08
CA ALA A 158 20.71 -13.52 -4.22
C ALA A 158 19.78 -12.48 -3.58
N LEU A 159 18.76 -12.03 -4.33
CA LEU A 159 17.79 -11.03 -3.87
C LEU A 159 16.74 -11.64 -2.94
N GLU A 160 16.26 -12.84 -3.23
CA GLU A 160 15.39 -13.60 -2.32
C GLU A 160 16.10 -13.89 -0.99
N GLY A 161 17.41 -14.15 -1.04
CA GLY A 161 18.24 -14.39 0.15
C GLY A 161 18.33 -13.22 1.14
N VAL A 162 17.99 -11.99 0.72
CA VAL A 162 17.93 -10.82 1.60
C VAL A 162 16.50 -10.42 2.00
N GLY A 163 15.51 -11.26 1.70
CA GLY A 163 14.14 -11.10 2.18
C GLY A 163 13.23 -10.24 1.30
N LEU A 164 13.54 -10.12 0.01
CA LEU A 164 12.62 -9.55 -0.99
C LEU A 164 11.57 -10.59 -1.40
N ASP A 165 10.29 -10.20 -1.45
CA ASP A 165 9.15 -11.10 -1.68
C ASP A 165 9.10 -11.68 -3.10
N ARG A 166 9.44 -10.87 -4.11
CA ARG A 166 9.41 -11.29 -5.51
C ARG A 166 10.53 -10.66 -6.31
N VAL A 167 11.05 -11.41 -7.27
CA VAL A 167 11.98 -10.90 -8.29
C VAL A 167 11.32 -11.05 -9.65
N VAL A 168 11.09 -9.93 -10.34
CA VAL A 168 10.48 -9.89 -11.68
C VAL A 168 11.50 -9.50 -12.73
N ALA A 169 11.31 -10.02 -13.95
CA ALA A 169 12.16 -9.73 -15.10
C ALA A 169 11.48 -8.76 -16.06
N ALA A 170 12.25 -7.84 -16.63
CA ALA A 170 11.88 -7.01 -17.77
C ALA A 170 12.96 -7.09 -18.87
N GLY A 171 12.60 -6.75 -20.12
CA GLY A 171 13.59 -6.57 -21.18
C GLY A 171 14.33 -5.25 -20.99
N ALA A 172 15.66 -5.25 -21.09
CA ALA A 172 16.43 -4.00 -21.02
C ALA A 172 16.23 -3.11 -22.26
N TYR A 173 15.82 -3.71 -23.38
CA TYR A 173 15.40 -3.01 -24.59
C TYR A 173 13.87 -3.07 -24.72
N ALA A 174 13.25 -1.97 -25.17
CA ALA A 174 11.80 -1.90 -25.28
C ALA A 174 11.23 -2.79 -26.41
N ASP A 175 11.97 -2.96 -27.51
CA ASP A 175 11.57 -3.74 -28.69
C ASP A 175 12.06 -5.20 -28.69
N VAL A 176 12.58 -5.67 -27.56
CA VAL A 176 13.05 -7.05 -27.39
C VAL A 176 12.16 -7.74 -26.36
N PRO A 177 11.21 -8.59 -26.78
CA PRO A 177 10.35 -9.30 -25.84
C PRO A 177 11.15 -10.31 -25.03
N LEU A 178 10.78 -10.47 -23.76
CA LEU A 178 11.30 -11.56 -22.93
C LEU A 178 10.73 -12.90 -23.41
N PRO A 179 11.58 -13.90 -23.71
CA PRO A 179 11.10 -15.24 -24.03
C PRO A 179 10.54 -15.94 -22.78
N ALA A 180 9.90 -17.10 -22.92
CA ALA A 180 9.46 -17.87 -21.75
C ALA A 180 10.61 -18.38 -20.86
N ALA A 181 11.82 -18.52 -21.43
CA ALA A 181 13.02 -18.97 -20.73
C ALA A 181 14.11 -17.89 -20.80
N TYR A 182 14.23 -17.11 -19.72
CA TYR A 182 15.21 -16.01 -19.58
C TYR A 182 16.18 -16.20 -18.40
N GLY A 183 16.18 -17.37 -17.74
CA GLY A 183 17.01 -17.60 -16.54
C GLY A 183 18.51 -17.35 -16.75
N ASP A 184 19.01 -17.57 -17.96
CA ASP A 184 20.42 -17.36 -18.34
C ASP A 184 20.71 -15.97 -18.93
N TRP A 185 19.70 -15.10 -19.05
CA TRP A 185 19.88 -13.73 -19.55
C TRP A 185 20.60 -12.87 -18.51
N ILE A 186 21.37 -11.89 -18.97
CA ILE A 186 22.23 -11.06 -18.13
C ILE A 186 21.48 -9.85 -17.61
N VAL A 187 21.62 -9.55 -16.31
CA VAL A 187 21.07 -8.36 -15.67
C VAL A 187 21.88 -7.12 -16.05
N CYS A 188 21.20 -6.12 -16.60
CA CYS A 188 21.77 -4.82 -16.96
C CYS A 188 21.34 -3.70 -16.01
N PHE A 189 20.12 -3.76 -15.50
CA PHE A 189 19.61 -2.81 -14.53
C PHE A 189 18.91 -3.56 -13.40
N GLN A 190 19.03 -3.00 -12.21
CA GLN A 190 18.52 -3.57 -10.98
C GLN A 190 17.80 -2.46 -10.21
N ASP A 191 16.61 -2.79 -9.73
CA ASP A 191 15.85 -1.99 -8.78
C ASP A 191 15.27 -2.93 -7.71
N PRO A 192 15.40 -2.64 -6.40
CA PRO A 192 16.08 -1.48 -5.78
C PRO A 192 17.59 -1.45 -6.02
N GLU A 193 18.18 -0.26 -5.89
CA GLU A 193 19.62 -0.06 -6.05
C GLU A 193 20.44 -0.87 -5.03
N PRO A 194 21.65 -1.34 -5.39
CA PRO A 194 22.54 -2.00 -4.44
C PRO A 194 22.83 -1.15 -3.20
N GLY A 195 22.86 -1.77 -2.02
CA GLY A 195 23.03 -1.10 -0.74
C GLY A 195 21.74 -0.53 -0.15
N THR A 196 20.61 -0.60 -0.86
CA THR A 196 19.31 -0.20 -0.29
C THR A 196 18.92 -1.15 0.84
N GLU A 197 18.48 -0.60 1.98
CA GLU A 197 17.98 -1.40 3.09
C GLU A 197 16.59 -1.99 2.77
N VAL A 198 16.43 -3.30 2.98
CA VAL A 198 15.14 -3.99 2.85
C VAL A 198 14.28 -3.69 4.08
N ARG A 199 13.47 -2.63 3.99
CA ARG A 199 12.58 -2.17 5.07
C ARG A 199 11.16 -2.73 4.99
N ASP A 200 10.67 -3.00 3.78
CA ASP A 200 9.45 -3.76 3.54
C ASP A 200 9.87 -5.08 2.86
N PRO A 201 9.74 -6.23 3.53
CA PRO A 201 10.05 -7.53 2.94
C PRO A 201 9.10 -7.86 1.78
N ARG A 202 7.99 -7.14 1.62
CA ARG A 202 7.08 -7.27 0.46
C ARG A 202 7.57 -6.51 -0.79
N THR A 203 8.71 -5.85 -0.72
CA THR A 203 9.29 -5.16 -1.88
C THR A 203 9.58 -6.17 -2.99
N THR A 204 9.06 -5.87 -4.18
CA THR A 204 9.38 -6.60 -5.41
C THR A 204 10.63 -5.98 -6.03
N ALA A 205 11.62 -6.81 -6.34
CA ALA A 205 12.79 -6.37 -7.12
C ALA A 205 12.56 -6.60 -8.61
N ARG A 206 13.00 -5.63 -9.42
CA ARG A 206 12.92 -5.67 -10.87
C ARG A 206 14.31 -5.73 -11.48
N LEU A 207 14.50 -6.71 -12.36
CA LEU A 207 15.74 -6.90 -13.10
C LEU A 207 15.49 -6.77 -14.60
N SER A 208 16.20 -5.85 -15.24
CA SER A 208 16.12 -5.66 -16.69
C SER A 208 17.25 -6.38 -17.40
N LEU A 209 16.88 -7.23 -18.36
CA LEU A 209 17.72 -8.29 -18.88
C LEU A 209 18.08 -8.09 -20.36
N VAL A 210 19.26 -8.55 -20.75
CA VAL A 210 19.65 -8.70 -22.16
C VAL A 210 19.90 -10.17 -22.51
N GLY A 211 19.45 -10.52 -23.72
CA GLY A 211 19.67 -11.85 -24.27
C GLY A 211 21.14 -12.08 -24.65
N PRO A 212 21.53 -13.35 -24.87
CA PRO A 212 22.89 -13.71 -25.25
C PRO A 212 23.39 -12.92 -26.47
N GLY A 213 24.59 -12.36 -26.37
CA GLY A 213 25.24 -11.61 -27.45
C GLY A 213 24.82 -10.14 -27.59
N LEU A 214 23.85 -9.67 -26.80
CA LEU A 214 23.52 -8.26 -26.70
C LEU A 214 24.30 -7.61 -25.55
N ALA A 215 24.76 -6.37 -25.78
CA ALA A 215 25.32 -5.54 -24.72
C ALA A 215 24.21 -4.89 -23.91
N CYS A 216 24.51 -4.47 -22.69
CA CYS A 216 23.59 -3.62 -21.94
C CYS A 216 23.44 -2.26 -22.63
N PRO A 217 22.22 -1.74 -22.82
CA PRO A 217 22.04 -0.38 -23.28
C PRO A 217 22.52 0.61 -22.21
N ALA A 218 22.75 1.86 -22.61
CA ALA A 218 23.12 2.92 -21.67
C ALA A 218 21.97 3.25 -20.71
N GLU A 219 20.74 3.20 -21.22
CA GLU A 219 19.51 3.50 -20.49
C GLU A 219 18.52 2.34 -20.63
N GLU A 220 17.76 2.08 -19.57
CA GLU A 220 16.71 1.07 -19.55
C GLU A 220 15.60 1.43 -20.56
N PHE A 221 15.07 0.43 -21.27
CA PHE A 221 14.03 0.58 -22.31
C PHE A 221 14.46 1.38 -23.55
N THR A 222 15.76 1.43 -23.84
CA THR A 222 16.23 1.92 -25.14
C THR A 222 15.69 1.02 -26.27
N MET A 223 15.39 1.58 -27.43
CA MET A 223 15.09 0.79 -28.63
C MET A 223 16.38 0.21 -29.20
N LEU A 224 16.48 -1.11 -29.32
CA LEU A 224 17.59 -1.77 -30.01
C LEU A 224 17.58 -1.43 -31.50
N ARG A 225 16.37 -1.36 -32.08
CA ARG A 225 16.13 -0.98 -33.47
C ARG A 225 15.22 0.24 -33.51
N PRO A 226 15.77 1.47 -33.39
CA PRO A 226 14.96 2.67 -33.52
C PRO A 226 14.30 2.69 -34.90
N ALA A 227 13.04 3.13 -34.95
CA ALA A 227 12.35 3.36 -36.22
C ALA A 227 13.13 4.39 -37.04
N PRO A 228 13.15 4.27 -38.39
CA PRO A 228 13.73 5.31 -39.21
C PRO A 228 13.05 6.64 -38.88
N GLU A 229 13.84 7.67 -38.58
CA GLU A 229 13.31 9.02 -38.42
C GLU A 229 12.64 9.42 -39.74
N ASP A 230 11.39 9.90 -39.69
CA ASP A 230 10.71 10.47 -40.87
C ASP A 230 11.45 11.75 -41.30
N GLU A 231 12.52 11.60 -42.08
CA GLU A 231 13.17 12.68 -42.80
C GLU A 231 12.26 13.12 -43.96
N GLY A 232 11.12 13.76 -43.65
CA GLY A 232 10.04 13.89 -44.62
C GLY A 232 9.02 15.01 -44.39
N ALA A 233 9.38 16.10 -43.71
CA ALA A 233 8.56 17.32 -43.74
C ALA A 233 9.45 18.58 -43.73
N GLN A 234 10.24 18.75 -44.79
CA GLN A 234 10.70 20.10 -45.15
C GLN A 234 9.50 20.83 -45.79
N GLU A 235 8.97 21.80 -45.07
CA GLU A 235 7.98 22.76 -45.57
C GLU A 235 8.57 23.54 -46.76
N GLY A 236 8.35 23.01 -47.97
CA GLY A 236 8.66 23.69 -49.21
C GLY A 236 7.51 24.64 -49.58
N ALA A 237 7.77 25.95 -49.54
CA ALA A 237 6.98 26.96 -50.25
C ALA A 237 7.92 27.90 -51.01
N PRO A 238 7.48 28.60 -52.08
CA PRO A 238 6.34 28.37 -52.98
C PRO A 238 6.78 28.31 -54.47
N GLY A 239 6.12 27.49 -55.29
CA GLY A 239 6.37 27.39 -56.74
C GLY A 239 5.11 27.61 -57.55
N ALA A 240 5.06 28.72 -58.27
CA ALA A 240 3.91 29.20 -59.05
C ALA A 240 3.65 28.45 -60.36
N GLY A 241 2.37 28.41 -60.76
CA GLY A 241 1.88 28.17 -62.13
C GLY A 241 0.70 27.18 -62.14
N GLY A 242 -0.50 27.45 -62.64
CA GLY A 242 -1.08 28.61 -63.33
C GLY A 242 -2.27 28.15 -64.21
N GLY A 243 -3.45 28.71 -63.98
CA GLY A 243 -4.63 28.76 -64.89
C GLY A 243 -5.56 27.53 -64.92
N SER A 244 -6.89 27.63 -65.04
CA SER A 244 -7.81 28.79 -65.16
C SER A 244 -9.27 28.31 -65.13
N GLY A 245 -10.18 29.23 -64.74
CA GLY A 245 -11.64 29.20 -64.94
C GLY A 245 -12.40 28.84 -63.67
N GLY A 246 -13.07 29.73 -62.95
CA GLY A 246 -13.90 30.87 -63.35
C GLY A 246 -15.24 30.72 -62.58
N ASP A 247 -15.96 31.71 -62.05
CA ASP A 247 -15.90 33.16 -62.10
C ASP A 247 -16.72 33.70 -60.90
N GLU A 248 -16.28 34.83 -60.35
CA GLU A 248 -17.00 36.01 -59.81
C GLU A 248 -18.42 35.86 -59.20
N GLU A 249 -18.74 36.45 -58.03
CA GLU A 249 -18.82 37.90 -57.83
C GLU A 249 -18.87 38.29 -56.31
N THR A 250 -17.92 39.15 -55.93
CA THR A 250 -18.02 40.41 -55.15
C THR A 250 -18.75 40.51 -53.79
N ALA A 251 -18.32 41.29 -52.80
CA ALA A 251 -17.13 42.13 -52.58
C ALA A 251 -17.12 42.67 -51.13
N GLY A 252 -15.91 43.00 -50.64
CA GLY A 252 -15.63 44.10 -49.70
C GLY A 252 -15.69 43.74 -48.20
N GLY A 253 -14.67 43.96 -47.38
CA GLY A 253 -13.39 44.64 -47.54
C GLY A 253 -12.79 44.93 -46.16
N SER A 254 -11.50 45.27 -46.15
CA SER A 254 -10.76 45.99 -45.09
C SER A 254 -10.47 45.20 -43.79
N SER A 255 -9.24 44.71 -43.59
CA SER A 255 -8.04 45.41 -43.07
C SER A 255 -8.13 45.76 -41.58
N GLY A 256 -7.15 45.32 -40.78
CA GLY A 256 -7.18 45.57 -39.33
C GLY A 256 -6.09 44.90 -38.50
N THR A 257 -4.85 45.27 -38.80
CA THR A 257 -3.62 45.29 -38.00
C THR A 257 -3.73 45.22 -36.45
N TRP A 258 -2.88 44.36 -35.86
CA TRP A 258 -2.08 44.43 -34.62
C TRP A 258 -2.58 45.24 -33.40
N GLY A 259 -2.45 44.65 -32.21
CA GLY A 259 -2.40 45.44 -30.97
C GLY A 259 -2.49 44.62 -29.69
N ALA A 260 -1.33 44.36 -29.09
CA ALA A 260 -1.19 43.83 -27.74
C ALA A 260 -1.84 44.72 -26.67
N SER A 261 -2.23 44.11 -25.55
CA SER A 261 -1.73 44.41 -24.19
C SER A 261 -2.80 44.29 -23.09
N GLY A 262 -2.43 43.57 -22.02
CA GLY A 262 -2.55 44.09 -20.66
C GLY A 262 -3.83 43.79 -19.89
N GLY A 263 -3.64 43.13 -18.74
CA GLY A 263 -4.19 43.68 -17.50
C GLY A 263 -5.14 42.78 -16.71
N SER A 264 -4.55 42.04 -15.79
CA SER A 264 -5.08 41.57 -14.50
C SER A 264 -6.23 42.41 -13.92
N ARG A 265 -7.26 41.78 -13.34
CA ARG A 265 -7.87 42.18 -12.05
C ARG A 265 -8.43 41.00 -11.27
N THR A 266 -8.04 41.00 -10.01
CA THR A 266 -8.52 40.27 -8.83
C THR A 266 -9.86 40.81 -8.32
N GLY A 267 -10.56 40.01 -7.51
CA GLY A 267 -11.54 40.47 -6.49
C GLY A 267 -12.88 39.73 -6.60
N SER A 268 -13.19 38.75 -5.75
CA SER A 268 -13.57 38.83 -4.32
C SER A 268 -15.08 39.06 -4.09
N GLY A 269 -15.66 38.18 -3.26
CA GLY A 269 -16.94 38.35 -2.56
C GLY A 269 -18.13 37.72 -3.29
N GLY A 270 -18.95 36.84 -2.73
CA GLY A 270 -19.21 36.50 -1.33
C GLY A 270 -20.71 36.64 -1.05
N SER A 271 -21.26 35.69 -0.30
CA SER A 271 -22.64 35.64 0.26
C SER A 271 -23.71 35.16 -0.72
N GLY A 272 -24.59 34.22 -0.41
CA GLY A 272 -25.07 33.68 0.87
C GLY A 272 -26.60 33.63 0.80
N GLY A 273 -27.23 32.51 1.16
CA GLY A 273 -28.68 32.40 1.23
C GLY A 273 -29.25 30.98 1.12
N ASP A 274 -29.27 30.29 2.26
CA ASP A 274 -30.21 29.19 2.61
C ASP A 274 -31.69 29.67 2.45
N TRP A 275 -32.78 28.90 2.43
CA TRP A 275 -33.18 27.68 3.16
C TRP A 275 -34.48 27.05 2.59
N ALA A 276 -34.58 25.71 2.72
CA ALA A 276 -35.74 24.80 2.89
C ALA A 276 -36.81 24.68 1.78
N SER A 277 -37.22 23.47 1.35
CA SER A 277 -37.94 22.47 2.17
C SER A 277 -38.11 21.11 1.47
N GLY A 278 -38.05 19.98 2.22
CA GLY A 278 -39.08 18.93 2.19
C GLY A 278 -38.80 17.53 1.59
N GLY A 279 -38.47 16.57 2.47
CA GLY A 279 -38.89 15.14 2.45
C GLY A 279 -38.25 14.20 1.41
N SER A 280 -38.27 12.86 1.53
CA SER A 280 -38.52 11.94 2.64
C SER A 280 -38.31 10.50 2.11
N TRP A 281 -37.35 9.75 2.67
CA TRP A 281 -37.30 8.29 2.96
C TRP A 281 -37.85 7.25 1.94
N GLY A 282 -37.06 6.20 1.63
CA GLY A 282 -37.62 4.93 1.17
C GLY A 282 -36.62 3.96 0.52
N SER A 283 -36.39 2.83 1.19
CA SER A 283 -35.52 1.67 0.87
C SER A 283 -35.75 1.01 -0.50
N VAL A 284 -34.70 0.35 -1.01
CA VAL A 284 -34.83 -0.69 -2.06
C VAL A 284 -34.54 -2.05 -1.45
N ASP A 285 -35.54 -2.93 -1.51
CA ASP A 285 -35.44 -4.36 -1.22
C ASP A 285 -35.32 -5.13 -2.54
N SER A 286 -34.61 -6.26 -2.45
CA SER A 286 -34.30 -7.20 -3.52
C SER A 286 -35.43 -8.19 -3.79
N GLY A 287 -35.50 -8.73 -5.02
CA GLY A 287 -36.05 -10.07 -5.25
C GLY A 287 -36.74 -10.32 -6.59
N GLY A 288 -36.18 -11.25 -7.39
CA GLY A 288 -36.99 -12.24 -8.12
C GLY A 288 -36.58 -12.59 -9.57
N PRO A 289 -36.69 -13.87 -10.03
CA PRO A 289 -35.86 -14.47 -11.09
C PRO A 289 -36.62 -15.07 -12.31
N GLY A 290 -35.84 -15.60 -13.28
CA GLY A 290 -36.25 -16.55 -14.35
C GLY A 290 -36.99 -15.92 -15.54
N GLU A 291 -36.88 -16.33 -16.81
CA GLU A 291 -36.50 -17.60 -17.44
C GLU A 291 -36.58 -17.46 -18.99
N GLY A 292 -35.78 -18.24 -19.74
CA GLY A 292 -36.13 -18.74 -21.08
C GLY A 292 -35.76 -17.93 -22.33
N GLY A 293 -34.95 -18.51 -23.23
CA GLY A 293 -34.77 -17.98 -24.60
C GLY A 293 -33.68 -18.68 -25.43
N SER A 294 -34.02 -19.85 -25.97
CA SER A 294 -33.22 -20.64 -26.92
C SER A 294 -33.56 -20.27 -28.36
N TRP A 295 -32.57 -19.84 -29.16
CA TRP A 295 -32.49 -19.98 -30.63
C TRP A 295 -30.97 -19.94 -30.94
N GLY A 296 -30.32 -20.82 -31.69
CA GLY A 296 -30.69 -21.59 -32.87
C GLY A 296 -29.50 -21.42 -33.82
N TRP A 297 -28.55 -22.36 -33.80
CA TRP A 297 -27.40 -22.38 -34.71
C TRP A 297 -27.79 -23.16 -35.97
N ASP A 298 -27.94 -22.48 -37.10
CA ASP A 298 -27.88 -23.07 -38.43
C ASP A 298 -26.51 -22.80 -39.06
N GLY A 299 -25.84 -23.87 -39.48
CA GLY A 299 -24.55 -23.82 -40.15
C GLY A 299 -24.68 -23.86 -41.66
N SER A 300 -23.77 -23.19 -42.34
CA SER A 300 -23.21 -23.47 -43.69
C SER A 300 -22.05 -22.48 -43.85
N GLY A 301 -20.77 -22.84 -44.02
CA GLY A 301 -20.22 -23.85 -44.91
C GLY A 301 -19.56 -23.13 -46.09
N GLY A 302 -18.26 -22.79 -45.97
CA GLY A 302 -17.51 -22.10 -47.03
C GLY A 302 -16.03 -21.87 -46.68
N SER A 303 -15.23 -22.94 -46.79
CA SER A 303 -13.77 -22.91 -46.98
C SER A 303 -13.52 -22.75 -48.50
N TRP A 304 -12.57 -22.00 -49.07
CA TRP A 304 -11.11 -21.98 -48.88
C TRP A 304 -10.47 -20.75 -49.57
N GLY A 305 -9.33 -20.30 -49.01
CA GLY A 305 -8.19 -19.68 -49.72
C GLY A 305 -8.25 -18.15 -49.89
N GLY A 306 -7.28 -17.36 -49.46
CA GLY A 306 -5.97 -17.60 -48.83
C GLY A 306 -5.37 -16.24 -48.44
N GLU A 307 -4.09 -16.28 -48.03
CA GLU A 307 -3.17 -15.15 -47.93
C GLU A 307 -3.24 -14.34 -46.62
N ASP A 308 -2.34 -14.71 -45.69
CA ASP A 308 -1.30 -13.80 -45.21
C ASP A 308 -1.77 -12.40 -44.81
N GLY A 309 -2.36 -12.31 -43.62
CA GLY A 309 -2.66 -11.05 -42.95
C GLY A 309 -2.32 -11.16 -41.47
N GLY A 310 -1.04 -11.37 -41.17
CA GLY A 310 -0.50 -11.10 -39.83
C GLY A 310 -0.68 -9.61 -39.55
N GLY A 311 -1.87 -9.27 -39.04
CA GLY A 311 -2.21 -7.92 -38.65
C GLY A 311 -1.23 -7.47 -37.58
N GLU A 312 -0.47 -6.45 -37.95
CA GLU A 312 0.31 -5.62 -37.06
C GLU A 312 -0.54 -5.30 -35.83
N GLU A 313 -0.20 -5.92 -34.69
CA GLU A 313 -0.63 -5.44 -33.38
C GLU A 313 0.08 -4.10 -33.19
N GLY A 314 -0.55 -3.03 -33.66
CA GLY A 314 -0.07 -1.67 -33.45
C GLY A 314 0.16 -1.49 -31.96
N GLU A 315 1.40 -1.14 -31.61
CA GLU A 315 1.85 -0.86 -30.26
C GLU A 315 0.83 0.09 -29.60
N VAL A 316 0.05 -0.43 -28.66
CA VAL A 316 -1.02 0.34 -28.01
C VAL A 316 -0.34 1.46 -27.25
N TYR A 317 -0.57 2.72 -27.64
CA TYR A 317 0.04 3.87 -26.97
C TYR A 317 -1.03 4.71 -26.25
N TYR A 318 -0.86 4.87 -24.95
CA TYR A 318 -1.65 5.81 -24.16
C TYR A 318 -0.84 7.11 -23.99
N ARG A 319 -1.50 8.28 -23.97
CA ARG A 319 -0.79 9.54 -23.71
C ARG A 319 -0.65 9.83 -22.21
N ASP A 320 -1.59 9.39 -21.40
CA ASP A 320 -1.72 9.70 -19.97
C ASP A 320 -2.66 8.69 -19.31
N CYS A 321 -2.76 8.71 -17.97
CA CYS A 321 -3.64 7.79 -17.24
C CYS A 321 -5.13 8.02 -17.51
N ASP A 322 -5.51 9.21 -17.97
CA ASP A 322 -6.89 9.48 -18.36
C ASP A 322 -7.26 8.69 -19.63
N ALA A 323 -6.36 8.60 -20.60
CA ALA A 323 -6.53 7.77 -21.79
C ALA A 323 -6.63 6.27 -21.45
N VAL A 324 -5.84 5.78 -20.48
CA VAL A 324 -5.88 4.39 -20.01
C VAL A 324 -7.22 4.08 -19.34
N ARG A 325 -7.67 4.95 -18.44
CA ARG A 325 -8.97 4.82 -17.76
C ARG A 325 -10.14 4.90 -18.73
N ALA A 326 -10.08 5.80 -19.71
CA ALA A 326 -11.11 5.92 -20.75
C ALA A 326 -11.19 4.66 -21.65
N ALA A 327 -10.07 3.99 -21.87
CA ALA A 327 -10.00 2.71 -22.59
C ALA A 327 -10.45 1.50 -21.74
N GLY A 328 -10.71 1.70 -20.43
CA GLY A 328 -11.09 0.63 -19.52
C GLY A 328 -9.97 -0.38 -19.21
N GLN A 329 -8.71 0.00 -19.44
CA GLN A 329 -7.54 -0.85 -19.21
C GLN A 329 -6.79 -0.50 -17.92
N ALA A 330 -7.32 0.42 -17.10
CA ALA A 330 -6.73 0.75 -15.82
C ALA A 330 -7.18 -0.24 -14.73
N PRO A 331 -6.30 -0.63 -13.80
CA PRO A 331 -4.87 -0.34 -13.75
C PRO A 331 -4.10 -1.11 -14.83
N LEU A 332 -3.06 -0.48 -15.41
CA LEU A 332 -2.14 -1.14 -16.33
C LEU A 332 -0.99 -1.75 -15.54
N HIS A 333 -0.72 -3.03 -15.74
CA HIS A 333 0.40 -3.69 -15.11
C HIS A 333 1.60 -3.76 -16.05
N TRP A 334 2.79 -3.89 -15.46
CA TRP A 334 4.03 -4.09 -16.21
C TRP A 334 3.92 -5.25 -17.21
N GLY A 335 4.13 -4.98 -18.49
CA GLY A 335 4.03 -5.97 -19.58
C GLY A 335 2.69 -5.96 -20.33
N ASP A 336 1.69 -5.23 -19.83
CA ASP A 336 0.44 -5.02 -20.56
C ASP A 336 0.66 -4.12 -21.79
N PRO A 337 -0.06 -4.35 -22.90
CA PRO A 337 -0.03 -3.47 -24.05
C PRO A 337 -0.31 -2.00 -23.66
N GLY A 338 0.65 -1.13 -23.95
CA GLY A 338 0.57 0.30 -23.64
C GLY A 338 0.96 0.72 -22.22
N TYR A 339 1.42 -0.22 -21.40
CA TYR A 339 2.17 0.13 -20.20
C TYR A 339 3.45 0.89 -20.60
N ARG A 340 3.73 1.99 -19.89
CA ARG A 340 5.04 2.66 -19.97
C ARG A 340 5.38 3.28 -18.62
N ARG A 341 6.68 3.34 -18.30
CA ARG A 341 7.20 3.94 -17.06
C ARG A 341 6.71 5.38 -16.82
N GLY A 342 6.45 6.15 -17.89
CA GLY A 342 5.88 7.50 -17.75
C GLY A 342 4.46 7.57 -17.19
N LEU A 343 3.72 6.45 -17.12
CA LEU A 343 2.41 6.34 -16.48
C LEU A 343 2.48 5.85 -15.03
N ASP A 344 3.56 5.15 -14.70
CA ASP A 344 3.83 4.57 -13.39
C ASP A 344 4.75 5.54 -12.63
N ARG A 345 4.12 6.47 -11.91
CA ARG A 345 4.83 7.63 -11.33
C ARG A 345 5.72 7.23 -10.15
N ASP A 346 5.32 6.23 -9.39
CA ASP A 346 6.02 5.69 -8.23
C ASP A 346 6.88 4.46 -8.54
N GLY A 347 6.69 3.85 -9.72
CA GLY A 347 7.58 2.83 -10.26
C GLY A 347 7.39 1.45 -9.64
N ASP A 348 6.20 1.18 -9.09
CA ASP A 348 5.91 -0.07 -8.39
C ASP A 348 5.45 -1.21 -9.32
N GLY A 349 5.30 -0.93 -10.62
CA GLY A 349 4.85 -1.87 -11.64
C GLY A 349 3.36 -1.81 -11.94
N THR A 350 2.60 -0.90 -11.31
CA THR A 350 1.17 -0.66 -11.55
C THR A 350 0.92 0.78 -11.98
N ALA A 351 0.77 0.98 -13.29
CA ALA A 351 0.41 2.27 -13.84
C ALA A 351 -1.08 2.60 -13.64
N CYS A 352 -1.37 3.87 -13.36
CA CYS A 352 -2.71 4.44 -13.39
C CYS A 352 -3.72 3.80 -12.42
N GLU A 353 -3.26 3.41 -11.23
CA GLU A 353 -4.10 2.90 -10.14
C GLU A 353 -5.00 3.96 -9.47
N PHE A 354 -4.79 5.25 -9.79
CA PHE A 354 -5.52 6.40 -9.22
C PHE A 354 -6.28 7.26 -10.25
#